data_AF-I1X718-F1
#
_entry.id   AF-I1X718-F1
#
_cell.length_a   1.000
_cell.length_b   1.000
_cell.length_c   1.000
_cell.angle_alpha   90.00
_cell.angle_beta   90.00
_cell.angle_gamma   90.00
#
_symmetry.space_group_name_H-M   'P 1'
#
loop_
_entity.id
_entity.type
_entity.pdbx_description
1 polymer ?
#
loop_
_entity_poly.entity_id
_entity_poly.type
_entity_poly.pdbx_seq_one_letter_code
_entity_poly.pdbx_strand_id
1 'polypeptide(L)' 'MYVPRDDKGNFKSYESPGEAFTDTEEVMKKLIPSHVVFNGKVGALTGKNALTANVGENVLIVLFAGQPRQPSASDRR' A
#
# COMPACT_ATOMS: atom_id res chain seq x y z
N MET A 1 -0.36 0.64 2.63
CA MET A 1 0.55 0.81 3.78
C MET A 1 -0.28 0.91 5.05
N TYR A 2 0.19 0.24 6.09
CA TYR A 2 -0.43 0.24 7.41
C TYR A 2 0.47 1.05 8.33
N VAL A 3 -0.07 2.11 8.93
CA VAL A 3 0.68 2.99 9.82
C VAL A 3 -0.09 3.10 11.14
N PRO A 4 0.48 2.64 12.27
CA PRO A 4 -0.17 2.71 13.56
C PRO A 4 -0.48 4.15 14.00
N ARG A 5 -1.50 4.31 14.84
CA ARG A 5 -1.88 5.59 15.44
C ARG A 5 -1.74 5.56 16.97
N ASP A 6 -1.47 6.71 17.57
CA ASP A 6 -1.48 6.91 19.02
C ASP A 6 -2.91 7.07 19.57
N ASP A 7 -3.04 7.19 20.89
CA ASP A 7 -4.32 7.37 21.59
C ASP A 7 -5.07 8.66 21.20
N LYS A 8 -4.35 9.63 20.61
CA LYS A 8 -4.91 10.89 20.12
C LYS A 8 -5.26 10.83 18.62
N GLY A 9 -5.01 9.70 17.97
CA GLY A 9 -5.29 9.48 16.55
C GLY A 9 -4.19 9.95 15.59
N ASN A 10 -3.04 10.40 16.08
CA ASN A 10 -1.90 10.80 15.23
C ASN A 10 -1.12 9.57 14.76
N PHE A 11 -0.50 9.63 13.59
CA PHE A 11 0.38 8.55 13.12
C PHE A 11 1.66 8.49 13.96
N LYS A 12 2.06 7.27 14.35
CA LYS A 12 3.29 7.02 15.11
C LYS A 12 4.53 7.08 14.20
N SER A 13 5.63 7.57 14.75
CA SER A 13 6.98 7.47 14.17
C SER A 13 7.85 6.60 15.07
N TYR A 14 8.81 5.89 14.46
CA TYR A 14 9.66 4.91 15.14
C TYR A 14 11.12 5.19 14.74
N GLU A 15 12.07 4.90 15.63
CA GLU A 15 13.50 5.15 15.37
C GLU A 15 14.11 4.03 14.51
N SER A 16 13.56 2.82 14.60
CA SER A 16 13.97 1.67 13.81
C SER A 16 12.78 0.87 13.25
N PRO A 17 12.96 0.12 12.14
CA PRO A 17 11.93 -0.78 11.62
C PRO A 17 11.49 -1.86 12.61
N GLY A 18 12.40 -2.30 13.50
CA GLY A 18 12.12 -3.34 14.49
C GLY A 18 11.08 -2.90 15.53
N GLU A 19 11.16 -1.64 15.96
CA GLU A 19 10.19 -1.06 16.91
C GLU A 19 8.78 -0.94 16.33
N ALA A 20 8.65 -0.75 15.01
CA ALA A 20 7.36 -0.60 14.35
C ALA A 20 6.62 -1.92 14.11
N PHE A 21 7.32 -3.06 14.22
CA PHE A 21 6.84 -4.34 13.70
C PHE A 21 5.53 -4.79 14.36
N THR A 22 5.52 -4.88 15.69
CA THR A 22 4.37 -5.38 16.46
C THR A 22 3.13 -4.52 16.23
N ASP A 23 3.27 -3.20 16.36
CA ASP A 23 2.16 -2.26 16.15
C ASP A 23 1.62 -2.32 14.71
N THR A 24 2.52 -2.48 13.73
CA THR A 24 2.13 -2.60 12.31
C THR A 24 1.39 -3.92 12.06
N GLU A 25 1.81 -5.01 12.69
CA GLU A 25 1.13 -6.30 12.61
C GLU A 25 -0.31 -6.22 13.14
N GLU A 26 -0.51 -5.54 14.26
CA GLU A 26 -1.84 -5.37 14.87
C GLU A 26 -2.81 -4.62 13.95
N VAL A 27 -2.36 -3.56 13.28
CA VAL A 27 -3.22 -2.83 12.33
C VAL A 27 -3.40 -3.59 11.01
N MET A 28 -2.42 -4.41 10.58
CA MET A 28 -2.56 -5.27 9.40
C MET A 28 -3.66 -6.32 9.58
N LYS A 29 -3.79 -6.91 10.77
CA LYS A 29 -4.84 -7.90 11.09
C LYS A 29 -6.27 -7.35 10.91
N LYS A 30 -6.44 -6.03 10.94
CA LYS A 30 -7.75 -5.38 10.72
C LYS A 30 -8.14 -5.32 9.24
N LEU A 31 -7.20 -5.56 8.32
CA LEU A 31 -7.40 -5.51 6.86
C LEU A 31 -7.87 -4.14 6.31
N ILE A 32 -7.73 -3.08 7.11
CA ILE A 32 -8.06 -1.70 6.72
C ILE A 32 -6.76 -0.91 6.58
N PRO A 33 -6.26 -0.68 5.35
CA PRO A 33 -5.02 0.07 5.16
C PRO A 33 -5.21 1.54 5.53
N SER A 34 -4.22 2.12 6.19
CA SER A 34 -4.22 3.56 6.52
C SER A 34 -4.01 4.43 5.28
N HIS A 35 -3.18 3.96 4.34
CA HIS A 35 -2.87 4.66 3.10
C HIS A 35 -2.78 3.68 1.94
N VAL A 36 -3.42 4.01 0.82
CA VAL A 36 -3.25 3.33 -0.48
C VAL A 36 -2.70 4.37 -1.44
N VAL A 37 -1.45 4.18 -1.88
CA VAL A 37 -0.71 5.18 -2.66
C VAL A 37 0.00 4.52 -3.83
N PHE A 38 0.07 5.23 -4.96
CA PHE A 38 0.97 4.88 -6.06
C PHE A 38 2.37 5.42 -5.79
N ASN A 39 3.40 4.65 -6.14
CA ASN A 39 4.82 5.01 -6.08
C ASN A 39 5.27 5.64 -4.73
N GLY A 40 4.74 5.11 -3.62
CA GLY A 40 5.29 5.34 -2.28
C GLY A 40 4.82 6.58 -1.52
N LYS A 41 4.08 7.52 -2.14
CA LYS A 41 3.49 8.67 -1.42
C LYS A 41 2.25 9.25 -2.09
N VAL A 42 1.45 10.00 -1.32
CA VAL A 42 0.30 10.75 -1.86
C VAL A 42 0.79 11.73 -2.94
N GLY A 43 0.16 11.68 -4.11
CA GLY A 43 0.49 12.55 -5.24
C GLY A 43 1.80 12.22 -5.96
N ALA A 44 2.42 11.05 -5.73
CA ALA A 44 3.71 10.70 -6.34
C ALA A 44 3.74 10.84 -7.87
N LEU A 45 2.65 10.46 -8.54
CA LEU A 45 2.50 10.49 -10.01
C LEU A 45 1.60 11.64 -10.49
N THR A 46 1.65 12.79 -9.81
CA THR A 46 0.78 13.95 -10.10
C THR A 46 1.59 15.25 -10.21
N GLY A 47 0.95 16.30 -10.73
CA GLY A 47 1.56 17.62 -10.87
C GLY A 47 2.80 17.58 -11.78
N LYS A 48 3.94 18.04 -11.26
CA LYS A 48 5.22 18.01 -11.99
C LYS A 48 5.71 16.61 -12.35
N ASN A 49 5.21 15.57 -11.64
CA ASN A 49 5.56 14.17 -11.86
C ASN A 49 4.43 13.39 -12.54
N ALA A 50 3.47 14.09 -13.17
CA ALA A 50 2.40 13.44 -13.90
C ALA A 50 2.98 12.60 -15.05
N LEU A 51 2.38 11.44 -15.27
CA LEU A 51 2.69 10.63 -16.44
C LEU A 51 2.25 11.39 -17.70
N THR A 52 3.11 11.46 -18.70
CA THR A 52 2.86 12.13 -19.99
C THR A 52 2.92 11.13 -21.13
N ALA A 53 2.14 11.36 -22.18
CA ALA A 53 2.22 10.64 -23.43
C ALA A 53 1.79 11.58 -24.57
N ASN A 54 2.28 11.35 -25.78
CA ASN A 54 1.90 12.10 -26.97
C ASN A 54 0.80 11.38 -27.77
N VAL A 55 0.08 12.13 -28.61
CA VAL A 55 -0.91 11.55 -29.52
C VAL A 55 -0.22 10.58 -30.48
N GLY A 56 -0.72 9.35 -30.53
CA GLY A 56 -0.17 8.28 -31.37
C GLY A 56 0.87 7.40 -30.66
N GLU A 57 1.26 7.70 -29.41
CA GLU A 57 2.11 6.82 -28.62
C GLU A 57 1.32 5.67 -28.01
N ASN A 58 1.91 4.47 -28.05
CA ASN A 58 1.41 3.31 -27.32
C ASN A 58 2.15 3.21 -25.99
N VAL A 59 1.42 3.29 -24.88
CA VAL A 59 1.95 3.21 -23.53
C VAL A 59 1.44 1.95 -22.84
N LEU A 60 2.36 1.16 -22.27
CA LEU A 60 2.01 0.03 -21.41
C LEU A 60 2.04 0.47 -19.95
N ILE A 61 0.89 0.37 -19.26
CA ILE A 61 0.80 0.58 -17.82
C ILE A 61 0.78 -0.78 -17.13
N VAL A 62 1.88 -1.13 -16.48
CA VAL A 62 1.95 -2.33 -15.65
C VAL A 62 1.38 -2.00 -14.27
N LEU A 63 0.22 -2.57 -13.96
CA LEU A 63 -0.42 -2.46 -12.65
C LEU A 63 -0.49 -3.84 -12.01
N PHE A 64 0.03 -3.97 -10.77
CA PHE A 64 -0.13 -5.21 -10.01
C PHE A 64 -1.54 -5.26 -9.41
N ALA A 65 -2.43 -6.03 -10.05
CA ALA A 65 -3.61 -6.56 -9.38
C ALA A 65 -3.14 -7.73 -8.50
N GLY A 66 -3.54 -7.76 -7.23
CA GLY A 66 -3.09 -8.74 -6.25
C GLY A 66 -3.15 -10.20 -6.75
N GLN A 67 -2.39 -11.08 -6.10
CA GLN A 67 -2.45 -12.50 -6.44
C GLN A 67 -3.88 -13.02 -6.25
N PRO A 68 -4.43 -13.81 -7.20
CA PRO A 68 -5.71 -14.47 -6.99
C PRO A 68 -5.64 -15.29 -5.69
N ARG A 69 -6.73 -15.29 -4.91
CA ARG A 69 -6.83 -16.09 -3.69
C ARG A 69 -6.46 -17.53 -4.04
N GLN A 70 -5.36 -18.03 -3.50
CA GLN A 70 -5.04 -19.44 -3.61
C GLN A 70 -6.12 -20.23 -2.87
N PRO A 71 -6.74 -21.25 -3.48
CA PRO A 71 -7.70 -22.09 -2.80
C PRO A 71 -7.02 -22.74 -1.59
N SER A 72 -7.66 -22.55 -0.44
CA SER A 72 -7.18 -23.10 0.82
C SER A 72 -7.19 -24.63 0.73
N ALA A 73 -6.39 -25.31 1.54
CA ALA A 73 -6.31 -26.77 1.49
C ALA A 73 -7.68 -27.45 1.78
N SER A 74 -8.60 -26.77 2.46
CA SER A 74 -9.98 -27.19 2.66
C SER A 74 -10.87 -27.08 1.41
N ASP A 75 -10.56 -26.15 0.50
CA ASP A 75 -11.32 -25.95 -0.75
C ASP A 75 -10.97 -26.99 -1.84
N ARG A 76 -10.02 -27.90 -1.59
CA ARG A 76 -9.53 -28.91 -2.55
C ARG A 76 -10.02 -30.34 -2.27
N ARG A 77 -11.10 -30.50 -1.51
CA ARG A 77 -11.76 -31.79 -1.28
C ARG A 77 -13.10 -31.85 -1.98
#